data_AF-A0A940JAI6-F1
#
_entry.id   AF-A0A940JAI6-F1
#
_cell.length_a   1.000
_cell.length_b   1.000
_cell.length_c   1.000
_cell.angle_alpha   90.00
_cell.angle_beta   90.00
_cell.angle_gamma   90.00
#
_symmetry.space_group_name_H-M   'P 1'
#
loop_
_entity.id
_entity.type
_entity.pdbx_description
1 polymer ?
#
loop_
_entity_poly.entity_id
_entity_poly.type
_entity_poly.pdbx_seq_one_letter_code
_entity_poly.pdbx_strand_id
1 'polypeptide(L)' 'MPINYVSDNKGATIAVQISIEDWKQIKNKYPDVDDLDKTIPEWQKKLIDQRLKAIAQDPSRLKPIDELFNELDKE' A
#
# COMPACT_ATOMS: atom_id res chain seq x y z
N MET A 1 -12.89 11.78 -9.72
CA MET A 1 -12.22 12.24 -8.50
C MET A 1 -11.30 13.43 -8.82
N PRO A 2 -11.83 14.66 -8.78
CA PRO A 2 -11.01 15.87 -8.81
C PRO A 2 -10.30 16.04 -7.46
N ILE A 3 -8.99 16.33 -7.49
CA ILE A 3 -8.16 16.54 -6.30
C ILE A 3 -7.70 17.99 -6.31
N ASN A 4 -7.98 18.73 -5.24
CA ASN A 4 -7.57 20.11 -5.09
C ASN A 4 -6.42 20.22 -4.08
N TYR A 5 -5.36 20.90 -4.47
CA TYR A 5 -4.22 21.17 -3.61
C TYR A 5 -4.32 22.58 -3.07
N VAL A 6 -4.23 22.72 -1.76
CA VAL A 6 -4.22 24.01 -1.06
C VAL A 6 -2.79 24.31 -0.65
N SER A 7 -2.28 25.45 -1.10
CA SER A 7 -0.93 25.91 -0.79
C SER A 7 -0.93 27.08 0.19
N ASP A 8 0.12 27.19 0.99
CA ASP A 8 0.37 28.35 1.83
C ASP A 8 0.82 29.57 1.01
N ASN A 9 1.06 30.69 1.69
CA ASN A 9 1.54 31.93 1.08
C ASN A 9 2.95 31.84 0.45
N LYS A 10 3.68 30.74 0.67
CA LYS A 10 4.99 30.44 0.09
C LYS A 10 4.89 29.42 -1.06
N GLY A 11 3.69 28.95 -1.39
CA GLY A 11 3.44 27.96 -2.43
C GLY A 11 3.64 26.51 -1.97
N ALA A 12 3.91 26.26 -0.68
CA ALA A 12 4.02 24.91 -0.15
C ALA A 12 2.62 24.31 0.03
N THR A 13 2.39 23.10 -0.50
CA THR A 13 1.10 22.41 -0.34
C THR A 13 0.91 22.01 1.12
N ILE A 14 -0.15 22.50 1.74
CA ILE A 14 -0.48 22.25 3.15
C ILE A 14 -1.68 21.32 3.31
N ALA A 15 -2.55 21.21 2.31
CA ALA A 15 -3.70 20.32 2.37
C ALA A 15 -4.10 19.80 0.99
N VAL A 16 -4.69 18.62 0.99
CA VAL A 16 -5.35 18.03 -0.17
C VAL A 16 -6.84 17.94 0.16
N GLN A 17 -7.67 18.50 -0.71
CA GLN A 17 -9.11 18.53 -0.56
C GLN A 17 -9.78 17.67 -1.64
N ILE A 18 -10.71 16.82 -1.20
CA ILE A 18 -11.55 15.99 -2.06
C ILE A 18 -13.01 16.23 -1.71
N SER A 19 -13.93 15.91 -2.62
CA SER A 19 -15.36 16.02 -2.33
C SER A 19 -15.80 15.00 -1.28
N ILE A 20 -16.86 15.30 -0.52
CA ILE A 20 -17.41 14.35 0.45
C ILE A 20 -17.96 13.08 -0.23
N GLU A 21 -18.41 13.20 -1.47
CA GLU A 21 -18.90 12.07 -2.26
C GLU A 21 -17.76 11.14 -2.67
N ASP A 22 -16.66 11.68 -3.17
CA ASP A 22 -15.45 10.90 -3.46
C ASP A 22 -14.91 10.25 -2.18
N TRP A 23 -14.92 10.97 -1.06
CA TRP A 23 -14.49 10.41 0.23
C TRP A 23 -15.35 9.23 0.67
N LYS A 24 -16.68 9.33 0.53
CA LYS A 24 -17.59 8.21 0.81
C LYS A 24 -17.31 7.00 -0.08
N GLN A 25 -17.01 7.21 -1.37
CA GLN A 25 -16.62 6.10 -2.25
C GLN A 25 -15.33 5.42 -1.79
N ILE A 26 -14.35 6.21 -1.33
CA ILE A 26 -13.11 5.67 -0.76
C ILE A 26 -13.40 4.84 0.48
N LYS A 27 -14.21 5.32 1.43
CA LYS A 27 -14.57 4.54 2.63
C LYS A 27 -15.34 3.27 2.32
N ASN A 28 -16.22 3.31 1.31
CA ASN A 28 -16.95 2.10 0.89
C ASN A 28 -16.00 1.03 0.35
N LYS A 29 -14.93 1.44 -0.34
CA LYS A 29 -13.92 0.52 -0.88
C LYS A 29 -12.87 0.11 0.16
N TYR A 30 -12.55 1.01 1.08
CA TYR A 30 -11.55 0.85 2.14
C TYR A 30 -12.15 1.31 3.48
N PRO A 31 -12.95 0.46 4.16
CA PRO A 31 -13.65 0.84 5.40
C PRO A 31 -12.72 1.27 6.54
N ASP A 32 -11.47 0.84 6.47
CA ASP A 32 -10.40 1.03 7.42
C ASP A 32 -9.44 2.18 7.03
N VAL A 33 -9.87 3.08 6.13
CA VAL A 33 -9.07 4.24 5.68
C VAL A 33 -8.90 5.32 6.74
N ASP A 34 -9.88 5.46 7.66
CA ASP A 34 -9.84 6.42 8.76
C ASP A 34 -8.99 5.91 9.94
N ASP A 35 -8.86 4.59 10.09
CA ASP A 35 -8.12 3.95 11.17
C ASP A 35 -6.64 3.82 10.80
N LEU A 36 -5.90 4.93 10.87
CA LEU A 36 -4.46 4.96 10.58
C LEU A 36 -3.59 4.42 11.74
N ASP A 37 -4.17 4.10 12.89
CA ASP A 37 -3.51 3.43 14.03
C ASP A 37 -3.29 1.93 13.74
N LYS A 38 -2.66 1.62 12.60
CA LYS A 38 -2.35 0.24 12.21
C LYS A 38 -0.96 -0.11 12.72
N THR A 39 -0.88 -0.39 14.02
CA THR A 39 0.22 -1.26 14.48
C THR A 39 0.12 -2.55 13.68
N ILE A 40 1.17 -2.85 12.89
CA ILE A 40 1.19 -4.06 12.07
C ILE A 40 0.93 -5.25 13.00
N PRO A 41 -0.10 -6.08 12.76
CA PRO A 41 -0.37 -7.25 13.57
C PRO A 41 0.87 -8.13 13.69
N GLU A 42 1.12 -8.65 14.89
CA GLU A 42 2.37 -9.36 15.19
C GLU A 42 2.57 -10.60 14.31
N TRP A 43 1.49 -11.25 13.89
CA TRP A 43 1.56 -12.38 12.96
C TRP A 43 2.10 -11.99 11.59
N GLN A 44 1.82 -10.77 11.11
CA GLN A 44 2.33 -10.28 9.83
C GLN A 44 3.84 -10.05 9.90
N LYS A 45 4.32 -9.44 11.00
CA LYS A 45 5.76 -9.26 11.24
C LYS A 45 6.47 -10.61 11.30
N LYS A 46 5.93 -11.55 12.09
CA LYS A 46 6.48 -12.89 12.23
C LYS A 46 6.55 -13.65 10.90
N LEU A 47 5.55 -13.49 10.03
CA LEU A 47 5.55 -14.08 8.70
C LEU A 47 6.68 -13.51 7.82
N ILE A 48 6.89 -12.18 7.86
CA ILE A 48 7.98 -11.54 7.14
C ILE A 48 9.34 -12.05 7.66
N ASP A 49 9.54 -12.09 8.98
CA ASP A 49 10.77 -12.60 9.58
C ASP A 49 11.06 -14.05 9.20
N GLN A 50 10.03 -14.90 9.17
CA GLN A 50 10.15 -16.29 8.73
C GLN A 50 10.58 -16.38 7.26
N ARG A 51 9.98 -15.57 6.39
CA ARG A 51 10.35 -15.53 4.96
C ARG A 51 11.78 -15.04 4.77
N LEU A 52 12.18 -13.98 5.46
CA LEU A 52 13.55 -13.46 5.40
C LEU A 52 14.57 -14.49 5.87
N LYS A 53 14.29 -15.22 6.96
CA LYS A 53 15.14 -16.34 7.42
C LYS A 53 15.24 -17.46 6.40
N ALA A 54 14.11 -17.85 5.81
CA ALA A 54 14.06 -18.87 4.77
C ALA A 54 14.88 -18.49 3.53
N ILE A 55 14.85 -17.22 3.11
CA ILE A 55 15.65 -16.69 2.00
C ILE A 55 17.13 -16.64 2.37
N ALA A 56 17.46 -16.22 3.60
CA ALA A 56 18.84 -16.18 4.06
C ALA A 56 19.48 -17.58 4.13
N GLN A 57 18.69 -18.61 4.45
CA GLN A 57 19.14 -20.00 4.45
C GLN A 57 19.27 -20.58 3.04
N ASP A 58 18.37 -20.19 2.13
CA ASP A 58 18.32 -20.69 0.77
C ASP A 58 17.86 -19.59 -0.20
N PRO A 59 18.82 -18.84 -0.79
CA PRO A 59 18.52 -17.77 -1.74
C PRO A 59 17.87 -18.25 -3.04
N SER A 60 17.98 -19.55 -3.37
CA SER A 60 17.38 -20.11 -4.59
C SER A 60 15.84 -20.15 -4.56
N ARG A 61 15.26 -19.91 -3.38
CA ARG A 61 13.81 -19.74 -3.18
C ARG A 61 13.26 -18.46 -3.81
N LEU A 62 14.12 -17.50 -4.11
CA LEU A 62 13.73 -16.29 -4.82
C LEU A 62 13.79 -16.54 -6.32
N LYS A 63 12.68 -16.24 -6.99
CA LYS A 63 12.62 -16.14 -8.44
C LYS A 63 12.49 -14.69 -8.86
N PRO A 64 13.05 -14.29 -10.02
CA PRO A 64 12.79 -12.98 -10.61
C PRO A 64 11.30 -12.76 -10.77
N ILE A 65 10.82 -11.56 -10.40
CA ILE A 65 9.40 -11.22 -10.52
C ILE A 65 8.94 -11.20 -11.98
N ASP A 66 9.86 -10.98 -12.92
CA ASP A 66 9.58 -11.03 -14.36
C ASP A 66 9.03 -12.39 -14.81
N GLU A 67 9.45 -13.50 -14.17
CA GLU A 67 8.88 -14.83 -14.46
C GLU A 67 7.39 -14.90 -14.11
N LEU A 68 7.00 -14.31 -12.97
CA LEU A 68 5.59 -14.26 -12.53
C LEU A 68 4.75 -13.43 -13.49
N PHE A 69 5.21 -12.26 -13.92
CA PHE A 69 4.47 -11.44 -14.89
C PHE A 69 4.30 -12.15 -16.23
N ASN A 70 5.34 -12.81 -16.72
CA ASN A 70 5.26 -13.61 -17.94
C ASN A 70 4.30 -14.81 -17.83
N GLU A 71 4.06 -15.34 -16.62
CA GLU A 71 3.05 -16.39 -16.39
C GLU A 71 1.63 -15.80 -16.37
N LEU A 72 1.42 -14.65 -15.69
CA LEU A 72 0.13 -13.98 -15.62
C LEU A 72 -0.34 -13.45 -16.98
N ASP A 73 0.56 -12.99 -17.84
CA ASP A 73 0.24 -12.51 -19.20
C ASP A 73 -0.17 -13.64 -20.17
N LYS A 74 0.04 -14.91 -19.79
CA LYS A 74 -0.35 -16.09 -20.59
C LYS A 74 -1.74 -16.63 -20.22
N GLU A 75 -2.34 -16.16 -19.13
CA GLU A 75 -3.74 -16.42 -18.77
C GLU A 75 -4.68 -15.43 -19.47
#